data_AF-A0A239BR33-F1
#
_entry.id   AF-A0A239BR33-F1
#
_cell.length_a   1.000
_cell.length_b   1.000
_cell.length_c   1.000
_cell.angle_alpha   90.00
_cell.angle_beta   90.00
_cell.angle_gamma   90.00
#
_symmetry.space_group_name_H-M   'P 1'
#
loop_
_entity.id
_entity.type
_entity.pdbx_description
1 polymer ?
#
loop_
_entity_poly.entity_id
_entity_poly.type
_entity_poly.pdbx_seq_one_letter_code
_entity_poly.pdbx_strand_id
1 'polypeptide(L)'
;MADNTAGRGPGQRPPRLLGIFAHPDDETVCAGGTFAKYASAGAEVHVVSLTRGGAGQIRDAGAATRATLKAVREEELAAAGEVLGLTRASCLDLPDGGLPDVDAGTLVGLASDLLADVDPDVVVTFGPDGFSGHPDHVAVGAAVTAACRELRPAAALRLFHCHLPRSGMLLRDRLAQWVVELTTRFKGTRDFVRALSVFSRETTALGYAADFVTVEWFPAGSYLIEQGEEATVMYFLLSGQVEIRREDADGRVRVVDRSGPGEFIGEEGIATGRPRNAHVVALDDVTSLAFLASDPAAVYGQVPARTRALPSGDLIDAGVTTCIDVSDFVGHKIRATAAHRTQYPIDPGMFPESILREMFGVEYFVRVLPEPELRTSLFDE
;
A
#
# COMPACT_ATOMS: atom_id res chain seq x y z
N MET A 1 19.98 -8.36 21.30
CA MET A 1 18.87 -8.68 22.23
C MET A 1 18.95 -7.69 23.38
N ALA A 2 18.19 -6.61 23.30
CA ALA A 2 17.92 -5.74 24.43
C ALA A 2 16.41 -5.84 24.65
N ASP A 3 16.06 -6.53 25.73
CA ASP A 3 14.70 -6.72 26.22
C ASP A 3 14.16 -5.35 26.65
N ASN A 4 13.22 -4.80 25.88
CA ASN A 4 12.56 -3.53 26.18
C ASN A 4 11.20 -3.77 26.85
N THR A 5 11.14 -4.69 27.81
CA THR A 5 10.07 -4.73 28.82
C THR A 5 10.27 -3.59 29.81
N ALA A 6 10.14 -2.35 29.34
CA ALA A 6 10.04 -1.19 30.21
C ALA A 6 8.65 -1.20 30.90
N GLY A 7 8.62 -1.78 32.11
CA GLY A 7 7.74 -1.43 33.22
C GLY A 7 6.24 -1.38 32.97
N ARG A 8 5.55 -2.51 33.11
CA ARG A 8 4.14 -2.50 33.54
C ARG A 8 4.10 -2.69 35.06
N GLY A 9 3.54 -1.71 35.77
CA GLY A 9 3.26 -1.85 37.19
C GLY A 9 2.28 -3.01 37.43
N PRO A 10 2.39 -3.73 38.56
CA PRO A 10 1.45 -4.80 38.88
C PRO A 10 0.01 -4.26 38.93
N GLY A 11 -0.87 -4.78 38.06
CA GLY A 11 -2.31 -4.50 38.06
C GLY A 11 -2.89 -3.73 36.87
N GLN A 12 -2.09 -3.29 35.88
CA GLN A 12 -2.63 -2.66 34.67
C GLN A 12 -2.99 -3.70 33.60
N ARG A 13 -4.23 -3.62 33.08
CA ARG A 13 -4.68 -4.42 31.93
C ARG A 13 -3.82 -4.12 30.70
N PRO A 14 -3.66 -5.07 29.76
CA PRO A 14 -2.98 -4.78 28.51
C PRO A 14 -3.66 -3.61 27.77
N PRO A 15 -2.88 -2.75 27.09
CA PRO A 15 -3.42 -1.73 26.21
C PRO A 15 -4.29 -2.39 25.15
N ARG A 16 -5.44 -1.78 24.88
CA ARG A 16 -6.41 -2.25 23.88
C ARG A 16 -6.44 -1.31 22.71
N LEU A 17 -6.34 -1.87 21.52
CA LEU A 17 -6.42 -1.15 20.26
C LEU A 17 -7.56 -1.72 19.43
N LEU A 18 -8.46 -0.85 18.96
CA LEU A 18 -9.61 -1.21 18.15
C LEU A 18 -9.51 -0.56 16.76
N GLY A 19 -9.43 -1.38 15.72
CA GLY A 19 -9.62 -0.98 14.33
C GLY A 19 -11.08 -1.16 13.90
N ILE A 20 -11.72 -0.12 13.38
CA ILE A 20 -13.06 -0.22 12.79
C ILE A 20 -12.98 0.24 11.33
N PHE A 21 -13.26 -0.67 10.40
CA PHE A 21 -13.10 -0.48 8.96
C PHE A 21 -14.36 -0.88 8.19
N ALA A 22 -14.40 -0.59 6.88
CA ALA A 22 -15.56 -0.85 6.05
C ALA A 22 -15.56 -2.29 5.54
N HIS A 23 -14.44 -2.77 5.02
CA HIS A 23 -14.30 -4.04 4.32
C HIS A 23 -13.21 -4.92 4.94
N PRO A 24 -13.26 -6.24 4.70
CA PRO A 24 -12.14 -7.14 5.00
C PRO A 24 -10.97 -6.85 4.05
N ASP A 25 -9.79 -6.48 4.57
CA ASP A 25 -8.52 -6.05 3.93
C ASP A 25 -8.05 -4.65 4.30
N ASP A 26 -8.98 -3.73 4.53
CA ASP A 26 -8.73 -2.37 4.97
C ASP A 26 -7.80 -2.32 6.20
N GLU A 27 -7.98 -3.25 7.15
CA GLU A 27 -7.18 -3.31 8.37
C GLU A 27 -5.69 -3.53 8.05
N THR A 28 -5.43 -4.38 7.06
CA THR A 28 -4.09 -4.75 6.64
C THR A 28 -3.48 -3.62 5.82
N VAL A 29 -4.24 -3.07 4.87
CA VAL A 29 -3.77 -1.99 3.99
C VAL A 29 -3.47 -0.74 4.79
N CYS A 30 -4.40 -0.30 5.64
CA CYS A 30 -4.28 0.95 6.37
C CYS A 30 -3.28 0.86 7.53
N ALA A 31 -3.30 -0.22 8.33
CA ALA A 31 -2.62 -0.25 9.63
C ALA A 31 -2.03 -1.61 10.02
N GLY A 32 -1.88 -2.55 9.08
CA GLY A 32 -1.47 -3.92 9.39
C GLY A 32 -0.11 -4.00 10.08
N GLY A 33 0.87 -3.18 9.67
CA GLY A 33 2.18 -3.13 10.30
C GLY A 33 2.10 -2.62 11.75
N THR A 34 1.28 -1.60 11.98
CA THR A 34 1.04 -1.00 13.30
C THR A 34 0.37 -2.00 14.23
N PHE A 35 -0.63 -2.74 13.74
CA PHE A 35 -1.29 -3.78 14.51
C PHE A 35 -0.33 -4.90 14.89
N ALA A 36 0.45 -5.43 13.94
CA ALA A 36 1.45 -6.45 14.23
C ALA A 36 2.50 -5.97 15.24
N LYS A 37 2.95 -4.73 15.12
CA LYS A 37 3.89 -4.10 16.05
C LYS A 37 3.33 -4.08 17.47
N TYR A 38 2.13 -3.55 17.67
CA TYR A 38 1.54 -3.44 19.01
C TYR A 38 1.10 -4.78 19.59
N ALA A 39 0.60 -5.70 18.77
CA ALA A 39 0.32 -7.08 19.18
C ALA A 39 1.58 -7.77 19.72
N SER A 40 2.71 -7.66 19.00
CA SER A 40 4.00 -8.22 19.46
C SER A 40 4.51 -7.61 20.76
N ALA A 41 4.09 -6.37 21.07
CA ALA A 41 4.38 -5.68 22.32
C ALA A 41 3.38 -5.99 23.46
N GLY A 42 2.48 -6.96 23.25
CA GLY A 42 1.50 -7.40 24.25
C GLY A 42 0.31 -6.46 24.43
N ALA A 43 -0.10 -5.75 23.37
CA ALA A 43 -1.40 -5.11 23.30
C ALA A 43 -2.47 -6.11 22.84
N GLU A 44 -3.70 -5.95 23.34
CA GLU A 44 -4.88 -6.62 22.80
C GLU A 44 -5.37 -5.83 21.58
N VAL A 45 -5.33 -6.43 20.40
CA VAL A 45 -5.70 -5.77 19.14
C VAL A 45 -6.95 -6.40 18.56
N HIS A 46 -7.99 -5.59 18.40
CA HIS A 46 -9.30 -5.98 17.90
C HIS A 46 -9.57 -5.28 16.58
N VAL A 47 -10.09 -6.00 15.59
CA VAL A 47 -10.48 -5.44 14.30
C VAL A 47 -11.91 -5.84 13.97
N VAL A 48 -12.70 -4.87 13.51
CA VAL A 48 -14.06 -5.09 13.01
C VAL A 48 -14.21 -4.44 11.63
N SER A 49 -14.58 -5.24 10.64
CA SER A 49 -15.06 -4.75 9.34
C SER A 49 -16.59 -4.67 9.37
N LEU A 50 -17.16 -3.53 8.99
CA LEU A 50 -18.62 -3.33 9.05
C LEU A 50 -19.38 -4.14 7.98
N THR A 51 -18.69 -4.57 6.94
CA THR A 51 -19.26 -5.41 5.87
C THR A 51 -18.46 -6.71 5.71
N ARG A 52 -19.03 -7.63 4.92
CA ARG A 52 -18.33 -8.86 4.47
C ARG A 52 -17.68 -8.74 3.09
N GLY A 53 -17.62 -7.54 2.50
CA GLY A 53 -17.00 -7.35 1.18
C GLY A 53 -17.68 -8.13 0.04
N GLY A 54 -18.99 -8.36 0.13
CA GLY A 54 -19.71 -9.24 -0.80
C GLY A 54 -19.97 -8.66 -2.20
N ALA A 55 -19.79 -7.35 -2.40
CA ALA A 55 -19.94 -6.64 -3.66
C ALA A 55 -18.59 -6.49 -4.40
N GLY A 56 -17.46 -6.63 -3.70
CA GLY A 56 -16.11 -6.57 -4.25
C GLY A 56 -15.82 -7.50 -5.45
N GLN A 57 -14.75 -7.21 -6.17
CA GLN A 57 -14.26 -8.05 -7.27
C GLN A 57 -13.53 -9.29 -6.73
N ILE A 58 -13.69 -10.41 -7.44
CA ILE A 58 -12.92 -11.64 -7.20
C ILE A 58 -11.75 -11.66 -8.17
N ARG A 59 -10.53 -11.44 -7.66
CA ARG A 59 -9.29 -11.42 -8.45
C ARG A 59 -8.66 -12.81 -8.62
N ASP A 60 -8.95 -13.74 -7.71
CA ASP A 60 -8.66 -15.17 -7.86
C ASP A 60 -9.96 -15.97 -8.01
N ALA A 61 -10.27 -16.38 -9.25
CA ALA A 61 -11.45 -17.18 -9.55
C ALA A 61 -11.41 -18.58 -8.89
N GLY A 62 -10.24 -19.05 -8.45
CA GLY A 62 -10.10 -20.28 -7.68
C GLY A 62 -10.40 -20.12 -6.20
N ALA A 63 -10.45 -18.89 -5.69
CA ALA A 63 -10.64 -18.61 -4.26
C ALA A 63 -12.12 -18.51 -3.86
N ALA A 64 -12.99 -17.92 -4.70
CA ALA A 64 -14.40 -17.72 -4.35
C ALA A 64 -15.32 -17.61 -5.58
N THR A 65 -16.62 -17.70 -5.31
CA THR A 65 -17.71 -17.34 -6.24
C THR A 65 -18.51 -16.18 -5.66
N ARG A 66 -19.36 -15.52 -6.45
CA ARG A 66 -20.23 -14.44 -5.94
C ARG A 66 -21.10 -14.90 -4.75
N ALA A 67 -21.54 -16.16 -4.74
CA ALA A 67 -22.34 -16.72 -3.67
C ALA A 67 -21.54 -17.02 -2.39
N THR A 68 -20.26 -17.38 -2.53
CA THR A 68 -19.40 -17.75 -1.38
C THR A 68 -18.51 -16.61 -0.89
N LEU A 69 -18.40 -15.50 -1.63
CA LEU A 69 -17.44 -14.42 -1.39
C LEU A 69 -17.49 -13.86 0.03
N LYS A 70 -18.68 -13.63 0.58
CA LYS A 70 -18.85 -13.10 1.93
C LYS A 70 -18.23 -14.00 3.01
N ALA A 71 -18.45 -15.32 2.90
CA ALA A 71 -17.92 -16.29 3.84
C ALA A 71 -16.40 -16.43 3.67
N VAL A 72 -15.92 -16.48 2.43
CA VAL A 72 -14.49 -16.56 2.14
C VAL A 72 -13.76 -15.33 2.68
N ARG A 73 -14.26 -14.11 2.48
CA ARG A 73 -13.61 -12.89 3.00
C ARG A 73 -13.59 -12.79 4.52
N GLU A 74 -14.57 -13.39 5.20
CA GLU A 74 -14.56 -13.51 6.65
C GLU A 74 -13.45 -14.46 7.12
N GLU A 75 -13.25 -15.58 6.42
CA GLU A 75 -12.11 -16.50 6.66
C GLU A 75 -10.76 -15.86 6.33
N GLU A 76 -10.68 -15.08 5.25
CA GLU A 76 -9.48 -14.34 4.86
C GLU A 76 -9.10 -13.29 5.91
N LEU A 77 -10.07 -12.54 6.46
CA LEU A 77 -9.83 -11.62 7.57
C LEU A 77 -9.33 -12.33 8.82
N ALA A 78 -9.89 -13.49 9.15
CA ALA A 78 -9.43 -14.28 10.29
C ALA A 78 -7.97 -14.75 10.09
N ALA A 79 -7.63 -15.26 8.90
CA ALA A 79 -6.28 -15.69 8.56
C ALA A 79 -5.28 -14.52 8.57
N ALA A 80 -5.66 -13.37 8.01
CA ALA A 80 -4.87 -12.14 8.09
C ALA A 80 -4.66 -11.73 9.56
N GLY A 81 -5.71 -11.81 10.38
CA GLY A 81 -5.66 -11.51 11.81
C GLY A 81 -4.69 -12.40 12.57
N GLU A 82 -4.65 -13.70 12.30
CA GLU A 82 -3.67 -14.64 12.89
C GLU A 82 -2.24 -14.23 12.53
N VAL A 83 -1.98 -13.89 11.27
CA VAL A 83 -0.66 -13.46 10.80
C VAL A 83 -0.21 -12.16 11.47
N LEU A 84 -1.13 -11.21 11.68
CA LEU A 84 -0.86 -9.94 12.36
C LEU A 84 -0.82 -10.07 13.89
N GLY A 85 -1.21 -11.22 14.46
CA GLY A 85 -1.29 -11.40 15.91
C GLY A 85 -2.47 -10.67 16.56
N LEU A 86 -3.57 -10.46 15.84
CA LEU A 86 -4.77 -9.85 16.37
C LEU A 86 -5.40 -10.74 17.45
N THR A 87 -5.92 -10.12 18.50
CA THR A 87 -6.69 -10.80 19.55
C THR A 87 -8.05 -11.24 19.03
N ARG A 88 -8.69 -10.42 18.18
CA ARG A 88 -9.95 -10.75 17.53
C ARG A 88 -10.07 -9.99 16.21
N ALA A 89 -10.52 -10.68 15.17
CA ALA A 89 -10.94 -10.07 13.91
C ALA A 89 -12.35 -10.58 13.57
N SER A 90 -13.24 -9.71 13.10
CA SER A 90 -14.61 -10.10 12.74
C SER A 90 -15.24 -9.18 11.72
N CYS A 91 -16.26 -9.68 11.01
CA CYS A 91 -17.08 -8.89 10.09
C CYS A 91 -18.50 -8.73 10.62
N LEU A 92 -19.15 -7.63 10.27
CA LEU A 92 -20.60 -7.47 10.32
C LEU A 92 -21.19 -7.61 8.91
N ASP A 93 -22.51 -7.73 8.79
CA ASP A 93 -23.18 -8.00 7.51
C ASP A 93 -23.97 -6.80 6.99
N LEU A 94 -23.39 -5.60 7.11
CA LEU A 94 -23.96 -4.40 6.48
C LEU A 94 -23.74 -4.41 4.96
N PRO A 95 -24.53 -3.63 4.18
CA PRO A 95 -24.42 -3.57 2.73
C PRO A 95 -23.06 -3.01 2.25
N ASP A 96 -22.25 -3.85 1.62
CA ASP A 96 -21.02 -3.46 0.92
C ASP A 96 -21.35 -2.57 -0.29
N GLY A 97 -20.80 -1.36 -0.32
CA GLY A 97 -21.09 -0.28 -1.26
C GLY A 97 -22.31 0.57 -0.90
N GLY A 98 -22.99 0.26 0.21
CA GLY A 98 -24.23 0.90 0.64
C GLY A 98 -24.18 1.46 2.06
N LEU A 99 -23.00 1.56 2.68
CA LEU A 99 -22.88 2.15 4.03
C LEU A 99 -23.33 3.62 4.09
N PRO A 100 -23.11 4.48 3.08
CA PRO A 100 -23.65 5.85 3.08
C PRO A 100 -25.18 5.92 3.13
N ASP A 101 -25.87 4.88 2.68
CA ASP A 101 -27.34 4.81 2.67
C ASP A 101 -27.91 4.27 3.98
N VAL A 102 -27.06 3.76 4.88
CA VAL A 102 -27.46 3.38 6.24
C VAL A 102 -27.64 4.66 7.05
N ASP A 103 -28.71 4.71 7.86
CA ASP A 103 -28.95 5.82 8.77
C ASP A 103 -27.72 6.10 9.65
N ALA A 104 -27.28 7.37 9.66
CA ALA A 104 -26.05 7.76 10.35
C ALA A 104 -26.10 7.47 11.86
N GLY A 105 -27.26 7.64 12.49
CA GLY A 105 -27.45 7.32 13.91
C GLY A 105 -27.28 5.83 14.19
N THR A 106 -27.69 4.97 13.25
CA THR A 106 -27.47 3.53 13.34
C THR A 106 -25.99 3.16 13.27
N LEU A 107 -25.22 3.76 12.34
CA LEU A 107 -23.78 3.52 12.27
C LEU A 107 -23.03 4.04 13.50
N VAL A 108 -23.43 5.20 14.02
CA VAL A 108 -22.87 5.75 15.27
C VAL A 108 -23.18 4.84 16.45
N GLY A 109 -24.43 4.39 16.60
CA GLY A 109 -24.84 3.48 17.67
C GLY A 109 -24.05 2.17 17.65
N LEU A 110 -23.87 1.60 16.46
CA LEU A 110 -23.05 0.39 16.27
C LEU A 110 -21.59 0.63 16.68
N ALA A 111 -20.99 1.74 16.26
CA ALA A 111 -19.63 2.09 16.66
C ALA A 111 -19.53 2.27 18.19
N SER A 112 -20.52 2.92 18.81
CA SER A 112 -20.61 3.06 20.27
C SER A 112 -20.70 1.71 21.00
N ASP A 113 -21.48 0.76 20.47
CA ASP A 113 -21.57 -0.59 21.03
C ASP A 113 -20.23 -1.34 20.95
N LEU A 114 -19.51 -1.22 19.82
CA LEU A 114 -18.17 -1.80 19.67
C LEU A 114 -17.16 -1.17 20.64
N LEU A 115 -17.21 0.14 20.84
CA LEU A 115 -16.36 0.85 21.80
C LEU A 115 -16.64 0.39 23.24
N ALA A 116 -17.91 0.17 23.58
CA ALA A 116 -18.32 -0.33 24.90
C ALA A 116 -17.92 -1.80 25.13
N ASP A 117 -18.02 -2.67 24.12
CA ASP A 117 -17.62 -4.09 24.21
C ASP A 117 -16.11 -4.25 24.43
N VAL A 118 -15.31 -3.47 23.69
CA VAL A 118 -13.85 -3.59 23.70
C VAL A 118 -13.21 -2.79 24.83
N ASP A 119 -13.76 -1.64 25.21
CA ASP A 119 -13.13 -0.65 26.11
C ASP A 119 -11.70 -0.27 25.64
N PRO A 120 -11.53 0.27 24.41
CA PRO A 120 -10.21 0.50 23.83
C PRO A 120 -9.49 1.73 24.42
N ASP A 121 -8.16 1.66 24.49
CA ASP A 121 -7.30 2.82 24.78
C ASP A 121 -7.00 3.63 23.52
N VAL A 122 -7.04 2.97 22.36
CA VAL A 122 -6.73 3.52 21.04
C VAL A 122 -7.75 3.00 20.02
N VAL A 123 -8.27 3.90 19.19
CA VAL A 123 -9.14 3.58 18.06
C VAL A 123 -8.46 4.03 16.77
N VAL A 124 -8.49 3.17 15.75
CA VAL A 124 -7.99 3.44 14.40
C VAL A 124 -9.13 3.26 13.40
N THR A 125 -9.34 4.24 12.53
CA THR A 125 -10.37 4.22 11.47
C THR A 125 -10.02 5.19 10.35
N PHE A 126 -10.93 5.44 9.41
CA PHE A 126 -10.71 6.37 8.29
C PHE A 126 -10.82 7.84 8.68
N GLY A 127 -10.08 8.68 7.93
CA GLY A 127 -10.25 10.13 7.94
C GLY A 127 -11.46 10.60 7.13
N PRO A 128 -11.70 11.93 7.08
CA PRO A 128 -12.78 12.52 6.29
C PRO A 128 -12.70 12.23 4.78
N ASP A 129 -11.50 11.93 4.28
CA ASP A 129 -11.22 11.51 2.91
C ASP A 129 -11.48 10.02 2.66
N GLY A 130 -11.80 9.25 3.71
CA GLY A 130 -12.04 7.81 3.61
C GLY A 130 -10.77 7.01 3.28
N PHE A 131 -9.57 7.59 3.43
CA PHE A 131 -8.29 7.01 2.99
C PHE A 131 -8.17 6.84 1.46
N SER A 132 -9.05 6.08 0.82
CA SER A 132 -9.07 5.84 -0.64
C SER A 132 -10.07 6.72 -1.42
N GLY A 133 -10.89 7.52 -0.72
CA GLY A 133 -12.04 8.22 -1.31
C GLY A 133 -13.31 7.37 -1.45
N HIS A 134 -13.28 6.10 -1.02
CA HIS A 134 -14.45 5.23 -1.10
C HIS A 134 -15.60 5.72 -0.18
N PRO A 135 -16.85 5.83 -0.67
CA PRO A 135 -17.97 6.35 0.13
C PRO A 135 -18.22 5.58 1.45
N ASP A 136 -18.12 4.25 1.43
CA ASP A 136 -18.23 3.44 2.65
C ASP A 136 -17.19 3.84 3.71
N HIS A 137 -15.95 4.13 3.30
CA HIS A 137 -14.88 4.47 4.23
C HIS A 137 -15.16 5.83 4.88
N VAL A 138 -15.66 6.79 4.10
CA VAL A 138 -16.09 8.10 4.60
C VAL A 138 -17.22 7.94 5.62
N ALA A 139 -18.23 7.11 5.33
CA ALA A 139 -19.34 6.85 6.23
C ALA A 139 -18.89 6.21 7.55
N VAL A 140 -18.03 5.19 7.48
CA VAL A 140 -17.46 4.53 8.67
C VAL A 140 -16.61 5.50 9.48
N GLY A 141 -15.69 6.23 8.85
CA GLY A 141 -14.81 7.19 9.52
C GLY A 141 -15.62 8.27 10.25
N ALA A 142 -16.67 8.80 9.61
CA ALA A 142 -17.57 9.77 10.23
C ALA A 142 -18.31 9.20 11.45
N ALA A 143 -18.89 8.00 11.32
CA ALA A 143 -19.65 7.36 12.40
C ALA A 143 -18.76 7.02 13.61
N VAL A 144 -17.60 6.42 13.39
CA VAL A 144 -16.65 6.08 14.46
C VAL A 144 -16.13 7.33 15.15
N THR A 145 -15.86 8.40 14.40
CA THR A 145 -15.42 9.68 14.96
C THR A 145 -16.48 10.31 15.85
N ALA A 146 -17.74 10.27 15.43
CA ALA A 146 -18.87 10.76 16.23
C ALA A 146 -19.03 9.94 17.52
N ALA A 147 -19.04 8.61 17.43
CA ALA A 147 -19.14 7.73 18.60
C ALA A 147 -18.00 7.97 19.62
N CYS A 148 -16.76 8.12 19.15
CA CYS A 148 -15.62 8.42 20.02
C CYS A 148 -15.75 9.80 20.71
N ARG A 149 -16.39 10.79 20.06
CA ARG A 149 -16.64 12.12 20.65
C ARG A 149 -17.77 12.10 21.68
N GLU A 150 -18.80 11.28 21.47
CA GLU A 150 -19.95 11.15 22.39
C GLU A 150 -19.56 10.49 23.72
N LEU A 151 -18.57 9.59 23.72
CA LEU A 151 -18.04 8.93 24.93
C LEU A 151 -17.31 9.88 25.91
N ARG A 152 -17.11 11.16 25.56
CA ARG A 152 -16.43 12.15 26.40
C ARG A 152 -17.28 12.51 27.63
N PRO A 153 -17.01 11.89 28.78
CA PRO A 153 -15.81 12.23 29.53
C PRO A 153 -15.02 11.02 30.07
N ALA A 154 -15.11 9.84 29.46
CA ALA A 154 -14.23 8.74 29.84
C ALA A 154 -12.77 9.06 29.43
N ALA A 155 -11.88 9.04 30.41
CA ALA A 155 -10.48 9.39 30.31
C ALA A 155 -9.74 8.64 29.17
N ALA A 156 -8.70 9.27 28.63
CA ALA A 156 -7.59 8.65 27.90
C ALA A 156 -7.83 8.01 26.51
N LEU A 157 -9.06 7.95 25.96
CA LEU A 157 -9.27 7.44 24.60
C LEU A 157 -8.52 8.28 23.56
N ARG A 158 -7.74 7.61 22.70
CA ARG A 158 -7.05 8.22 21.57
C ARG A 158 -7.62 7.71 20.26
N LEU A 159 -7.99 8.61 19.36
CA LEU A 159 -8.51 8.30 18.04
C LEU A 159 -7.49 8.73 17.00
N PHE A 160 -7.16 7.83 16.09
CA PHE A 160 -6.29 8.05 14.96
C PHE A 160 -7.03 7.73 13.66
N HIS A 161 -6.97 8.66 12.72
CA HIS A 161 -7.39 8.44 11.35
C HIS A 161 -6.21 7.95 10.54
N CYS A 162 -6.38 6.85 9.80
CA CYS A 162 -5.42 6.38 8.82
C CYS A 162 -5.23 7.45 7.75
N HIS A 163 -3.99 7.65 7.32
CA HIS A 163 -3.67 8.62 6.29
C HIS A 163 -2.70 8.03 5.28
N LEU A 164 -2.96 8.31 4.01
CA LEU A 164 -2.04 7.97 2.94
C LEU A 164 -0.99 9.06 2.79
N PRO A 165 0.31 8.73 2.93
CA PRO A 165 1.34 9.69 2.59
C PRO A 165 1.30 9.95 1.08
N ARG A 166 1.64 11.15 0.65
CA ARG A 166 1.97 11.39 -0.76
C ARG A 166 3.46 11.12 -0.95
N SER A 167 3.78 9.91 -1.40
CA SER A 167 5.16 9.56 -1.74
C SER A 167 5.60 10.19 -3.06
N GLY A 168 6.85 10.65 -3.11
CA GLY A 168 7.54 10.98 -4.37
C GLY A 168 8.39 9.82 -4.89
N MET A 169 8.32 8.65 -4.24
CA MET A 169 9.11 7.47 -4.59
C MET A 169 8.68 6.90 -5.94
N LEU A 170 9.67 6.62 -6.77
CA LEU A 170 9.50 5.89 -8.03
C LEU A 170 9.95 4.45 -7.81
N LEU A 171 8.99 3.52 -7.75
CA LEU A 171 9.20 2.08 -7.75
C LEU A 171 10.08 1.65 -8.94
N ARG A 172 9.96 2.32 -10.09
CA ARG A 172 10.84 2.16 -11.25
C ARG A 172 12.31 2.29 -10.88
N ASP A 173 12.68 3.34 -10.16
CA ASP A 173 14.07 3.61 -9.83
C ASP A 173 14.62 2.53 -8.88
N ARG A 174 13.78 2.05 -7.95
CA ARG A 174 14.12 0.96 -7.02
C ARG A 174 14.23 -0.39 -7.72
N LEU A 175 13.30 -0.70 -8.62
CA LEU A 175 13.36 -1.89 -9.45
C LEU A 175 14.61 -1.85 -10.34
N ALA A 176 14.93 -0.70 -10.94
CA ALA A 176 16.12 -0.55 -11.76
C ALA A 176 17.41 -0.81 -10.97
N GLN A 177 17.53 -0.20 -9.78
CA GLN A 177 18.66 -0.43 -8.88
C GLN A 177 18.78 -1.91 -8.51
N TRP A 178 17.67 -2.51 -8.06
CA TRP A 178 17.65 -3.92 -7.68
C TRP A 178 18.04 -4.85 -8.83
N VAL A 179 17.50 -4.64 -10.04
CA VAL A 179 17.80 -5.49 -11.20
C VAL A 179 19.27 -5.42 -11.59
N VAL A 180 19.90 -4.24 -11.51
CA VAL A 180 21.33 -4.06 -11.81
C VAL A 180 22.24 -4.70 -10.76
N GLU A 181 21.79 -4.84 -9.52
CA GLU A 181 22.54 -5.49 -8.44
C GLU A 181 22.49 -7.03 -8.51
N LEU A 182 21.58 -7.61 -9.29
CA LEU A 182 21.47 -9.06 -9.43
C LEU A 182 22.70 -9.64 -10.14
N THR A 183 23.27 -10.69 -9.57
CA THR A 183 24.40 -11.43 -10.17
C THR A 183 23.99 -12.31 -11.35
N THR A 184 22.70 -12.61 -11.45
CA THR A 184 22.11 -13.40 -12.53
C THR A 184 20.93 -12.64 -13.14
N ARG A 185 20.69 -12.84 -14.44
CA ARG A 185 19.58 -12.22 -15.13
C ARG A 185 18.24 -12.55 -14.49
N PHE A 186 17.45 -11.52 -14.18
CA PHE A 186 16.12 -11.69 -13.62
C PHE A 186 15.17 -12.34 -14.64
N LYS A 187 14.38 -13.31 -14.18
CA LYS A 187 13.30 -13.95 -14.95
C LYS A 187 12.03 -13.96 -14.10
N GLY A 188 11.17 -12.98 -14.31
CA GLY A 188 9.88 -12.87 -13.63
C GLY A 188 8.90 -13.98 -14.04
N THR A 189 8.05 -14.37 -13.10
CA THR A 189 6.96 -15.34 -13.32
C THR A 189 5.66 -14.64 -13.72
N ARG A 190 4.64 -15.40 -14.12
CA ARG A 190 3.28 -14.84 -14.33
C ARG A 190 2.72 -14.21 -13.05
N ASP A 191 3.03 -14.78 -11.90
CA ASP A 191 2.59 -14.25 -10.60
C ASP A 191 3.28 -12.94 -10.28
N PHE A 192 4.56 -12.81 -10.63
CA PHE A 192 5.28 -11.54 -10.57
C PHE A 192 4.62 -10.45 -11.44
N VAL A 193 4.19 -10.78 -12.66
CA VAL A 193 3.45 -9.83 -13.53
C VAL A 193 2.11 -9.41 -12.93
N ARG A 194 1.36 -10.37 -12.38
CA ARG A 194 0.08 -10.09 -11.71
C ARG A 194 0.28 -9.16 -10.53
N ALA A 195 1.29 -9.43 -9.71
CA ALA A 195 1.63 -8.56 -8.61
C ALA A 195 2.06 -7.18 -9.09
N LEU A 196 2.99 -7.06 -10.03
CA LEU A 196 3.36 -5.75 -10.61
C LEU A 196 2.16 -4.96 -11.10
N SER A 197 1.15 -5.63 -11.69
CA SER A 197 -0.08 -4.98 -12.15
C SER A 197 -1.00 -4.53 -11.02
N VAL A 198 -1.05 -5.29 -9.92
CA VAL A 198 -1.79 -4.92 -8.70
C VAL A 198 -1.04 -3.79 -7.99
N PHE A 199 0.25 -3.96 -7.72
CA PHE A 199 1.08 -2.96 -7.08
C PHE A 199 1.10 -1.67 -7.88
N SER A 200 1.35 -1.66 -9.19
CA SER A 200 1.43 -0.40 -9.95
C SER A 200 0.16 0.45 -9.92
N ARG A 201 -1.02 -0.17 -9.93
CA ARG A 201 -2.29 0.56 -9.87
C ARG A 201 -2.65 0.93 -8.45
N GLU A 202 -2.52 0.00 -7.52
CA GLU A 202 -2.93 0.19 -6.13
C GLU A 202 -1.93 1.08 -5.37
N THR A 203 -0.63 0.95 -5.58
CA THR A 203 0.37 1.79 -4.89
C THR A 203 0.29 3.24 -5.33
N THR A 204 -0.04 3.49 -6.59
CA THR A 204 -0.27 4.85 -7.10
C THR A 204 -1.59 5.41 -6.57
N ALA A 205 -2.66 4.61 -6.56
CA ALA A 205 -3.94 5.01 -5.96
C ALA A 205 -3.82 5.27 -4.45
N LEU A 206 -3.00 4.48 -3.76
CA LEU A 206 -2.72 4.59 -2.34
C LEU A 206 -1.54 5.54 -2.03
N GLY A 207 -0.98 6.25 -3.02
CA GLY A 207 0.09 7.23 -2.80
C GLY A 207 1.45 6.69 -2.31
N TYR A 208 1.64 5.36 -2.27
CA TYR A 208 2.91 4.71 -1.90
C TYR A 208 4.01 4.88 -2.95
N ALA A 209 3.63 4.96 -4.23
CA ALA A 209 4.54 5.20 -5.35
C ALA A 209 3.89 6.14 -6.36
N ALA A 210 4.70 6.81 -7.19
CA ALA A 210 4.23 7.77 -8.19
C ALA A 210 4.41 7.26 -9.63
N ASP A 211 4.68 5.96 -9.81
CA ASP A 211 4.95 5.38 -11.11
C ASP A 211 3.72 5.31 -11.98
N PHE A 212 3.95 5.53 -13.26
CA PHE A 212 2.96 5.35 -14.31
C PHE A 212 3.34 4.12 -15.11
N VAL A 213 2.48 3.10 -15.05
CA VAL A 213 2.71 1.84 -15.74
C VAL A 213 1.68 1.66 -16.85
N THR A 214 2.16 1.59 -18.09
CA THR A 214 1.34 1.41 -19.28
C THR A 214 1.70 0.11 -19.99
N VAL A 215 0.76 -0.42 -20.79
CA VAL A 215 1.06 -1.53 -21.70
C VAL A 215 1.42 -0.92 -23.05
N GLU A 216 2.61 -1.25 -23.56
CA GLU A 216 3.07 -0.83 -24.87
C GLU A 216 3.25 -2.03 -25.81
N TRP A 217 3.04 -1.77 -27.11
CA TRP A 217 3.17 -2.76 -28.16
C TRP A 217 4.07 -2.23 -29.27
N PHE A 218 4.98 -3.09 -29.74
CA PHE A 218 6.03 -2.76 -30.70
C PHE A 218 6.03 -3.80 -31.82
N PRO A 219 5.86 -3.41 -33.11
CA PRO A 219 5.95 -4.33 -34.22
C PRO A 219 7.39 -4.81 -34.46
N ALA A 220 7.55 -5.99 -35.06
CA ALA A 220 8.86 -6.50 -35.45
C ALA A 220 9.69 -5.45 -36.23
N GLY A 221 10.94 -5.25 -35.80
CA GLY A 221 11.88 -4.31 -36.40
C GLY A 221 11.86 -2.89 -35.83
N SER A 222 10.93 -2.54 -34.94
CA SER A 222 10.92 -1.21 -34.29
C SER A 222 11.93 -1.12 -33.15
N TYR A 223 12.40 0.09 -32.87
CA TYR A 223 13.15 0.40 -31.66
C TYR A 223 12.20 0.55 -30.47
N LEU A 224 12.57 -0.06 -29.36
CA LEU A 224 12.02 0.24 -28.03
C LEU A 224 12.86 1.31 -27.33
N ILE A 225 14.17 1.27 -27.58
CA ILE A 225 15.17 2.16 -26.99
C ILE A 225 16.18 2.49 -28.08
N GLU A 226 16.53 3.76 -28.23
CA GLU A 226 17.62 4.20 -29.10
C GLU A 226 18.87 4.54 -28.28
N GLN A 227 20.04 4.09 -28.73
CA GLN A 227 21.31 4.41 -28.08
C GLN A 227 21.52 5.93 -28.03
N GLY A 228 21.90 6.44 -26.86
CA GLY A 228 22.19 7.85 -26.64
C GLY A 228 20.98 8.71 -26.25
N GLU A 229 19.74 8.21 -26.33
CA GLU A 229 18.60 8.92 -25.77
C GLU A 229 18.70 9.00 -24.23
N GLU A 230 17.93 9.91 -23.64
CA GLU A 230 17.80 10.00 -22.18
C GLU A 230 17.03 8.79 -21.61
N ALA A 231 17.53 8.21 -20.53
CA ALA A 231 16.85 7.09 -19.89
C ALA A 231 15.65 7.57 -19.06
N THR A 232 14.46 7.51 -19.65
CA THR A 232 13.21 7.99 -19.03
C THR A 232 12.20 6.87 -18.75
N VAL A 233 12.41 5.70 -19.33
CA VAL A 233 11.51 4.54 -19.22
C VAL A 233 12.31 3.24 -19.12
N MET A 234 11.83 2.29 -18.33
CA MET A 234 12.29 0.90 -18.40
C MET A 234 11.12 0.00 -18.72
N TYR A 235 11.40 -1.14 -19.33
CA TYR A 235 10.35 -2.06 -19.78
C TYR A 235 10.50 -3.42 -19.13
N PHE A 236 9.36 -4.04 -18.83
CA PHE A 236 9.25 -5.46 -18.50
C PHE A 236 8.57 -6.19 -19.66
N LEU A 237 9.25 -7.15 -20.27
CA LEU A 237 8.76 -7.85 -21.46
C LEU A 237 7.70 -8.89 -21.08
N LEU A 238 6.48 -8.74 -21.62
CA LEU A 238 5.36 -9.67 -21.44
C LEU A 238 5.31 -10.74 -22.54
N SER A 239 5.65 -10.36 -23.77
CA SER A 239 5.73 -11.24 -24.93
C SER A 239 6.74 -10.72 -25.95
N GLY A 240 7.15 -11.59 -26.88
CA GLY A 240 8.11 -11.25 -27.93
C GLY A 240 9.57 -11.26 -27.47
N GLN A 241 10.49 -11.03 -28.40
CA GLN A 241 11.93 -11.02 -28.21
C GLN A 241 12.53 -9.72 -28.72
N VAL A 242 13.56 -9.24 -28.04
CA VAL A 242 14.32 -8.07 -28.42
C VAL A 242 15.80 -8.40 -28.56
N GLU A 243 16.47 -7.65 -29.42
CA GLU A 243 17.91 -7.67 -29.58
C GLU A 243 18.52 -6.37 -29.08
N ILE A 244 19.49 -6.49 -28.18
CA ILE A 244 20.23 -5.36 -27.64
C ILE A 244 21.46 -5.16 -28.53
N ARG A 245 21.58 -3.99 -29.14
CA ARG A 245 22.60 -3.67 -30.14
C ARG A 245 23.40 -2.46 -29.71
N ARG A 246 24.72 -2.55 -29.75
CA ARG A 246 25.61 -1.40 -29.50
C ARG A 246 26.17 -0.89 -30.81
N GLU A 247 26.07 0.41 -31.01
CA GLU A 247 26.65 1.12 -32.14
C GLU A 247 27.95 1.80 -31.70
N ASP A 248 29.05 1.45 -32.38
CA ASP A 248 30.36 2.06 -32.18
C ASP A 248 30.43 3.44 -32.85
N ALA A 249 31.44 4.25 -32.49
CA ALA A 249 31.63 5.59 -33.05
C ALA A 249 31.87 5.63 -34.58
N ASP A 250 32.21 4.50 -35.20
CA ASP A 250 32.36 4.34 -36.65
C ASP A 250 31.07 3.87 -37.36
N GLY A 251 29.95 3.80 -36.62
CA GLY A 251 28.64 3.39 -37.13
C GLY A 251 28.45 1.88 -37.24
N ARG A 252 29.39 1.08 -36.72
CA ARG A 252 29.23 -0.39 -36.70
C ARG A 252 28.29 -0.81 -35.58
N VAL A 253 27.23 -1.50 -35.95
CA VAL A 253 26.25 -2.07 -35.02
C VAL A 253 26.60 -3.53 -34.72
N ARG A 254 26.66 -3.88 -33.43
CA ARG A 254 26.94 -5.24 -32.96
C ARG A 254 25.86 -5.68 -31.99
N VAL A 255 25.43 -6.94 -32.12
CA VAL A 255 24.53 -7.56 -31.15
C VAL A 255 25.34 -7.87 -29.89
N VAL A 256 24.90 -7.31 -28.76
CA VAL A 256 25.52 -7.55 -27.46
C VAL A 256 24.76 -8.58 -26.65
N ASP A 257 23.43 -8.62 -26.77
CA ASP A 257 22.58 -9.53 -25.99
C ASP A 257 21.17 -9.63 -26.59
N ARG A 258 20.35 -10.54 -26.05
CA ARG A 258 18.93 -10.70 -26.37
C ARG A 258 18.10 -10.89 -25.11
N SER A 259 16.91 -10.31 -25.10
CA SER A 259 15.95 -10.46 -24.00
C SER A 259 14.59 -10.91 -24.51
N GLY A 260 13.81 -11.54 -23.64
CA GLY A 260 12.46 -12.02 -23.91
C GLY A 260 11.57 -11.97 -22.68
N PRO A 261 10.44 -12.70 -22.68
CA PRO A 261 9.43 -12.57 -21.64
C PRO A 261 9.99 -12.85 -20.25
N GLY A 262 9.58 -12.03 -19.29
CA GLY A 262 10.03 -12.10 -17.91
C GLY A 262 11.29 -11.28 -17.59
N GLU A 263 11.92 -10.65 -18.58
CA GLU A 263 13.13 -9.83 -18.38
C GLU A 263 12.82 -8.33 -18.42
N PHE A 264 13.61 -7.58 -17.67
CA PHE A 264 13.67 -6.12 -17.79
C PHE A 264 14.65 -5.70 -18.89
N ILE A 265 14.37 -4.53 -19.49
CA ILE A 265 15.30 -3.81 -20.37
C ILE A 265 15.28 -2.32 -20.03
N GLY A 266 16.42 -1.65 -20.29
CA GLY A 266 16.56 -0.21 -20.11
C GLY A 266 16.80 0.24 -18.67
N GLU A 267 16.91 -0.69 -17.73
CA GLU A 267 17.13 -0.45 -16.30
C GLU A 267 18.48 0.21 -15.99
N GLU A 268 19.55 -0.12 -16.74
CA GLU A 268 20.90 0.40 -16.47
C GLU A 268 20.98 1.93 -16.60
N GLY A 269 20.32 2.48 -17.63
CA GLY A 269 20.26 3.93 -17.83
C GLY A 269 19.54 4.65 -16.69
N ILE A 270 18.45 4.04 -16.18
CA ILE A 270 17.69 4.56 -15.03
C ILE A 270 18.54 4.50 -13.76
N ALA A 271 19.12 3.34 -13.45
CA ALA A 271 19.89 3.12 -12.22
C ALA A 271 21.16 3.99 -12.15
N THR A 272 21.80 4.28 -13.29
CA THR A 272 23.05 5.04 -13.35
C THR A 272 22.87 6.53 -13.66
N GLY A 273 21.67 6.96 -14.07
CA GLY A 273 21.40 8.33 -14.54
C GLY A 273 22.15 8.69 -15.82
N ARG A 274 22.53 7.70 -16.63
CA ARG A 274 23.28 7.90 -17.88
C ARG A 274 22.38 7.70 -19.11
N PRO A 275 22.70 8.32 -20.25
CA PRO A 275 22.04 8.03 -21.51
C PRO A 275 22.11 6.54 -21.87
N ARG A 276 21.18 6.08 -22.72
CA ARG A 276 21.14 4.68 -23.15
C ARG A 276 22.44 4.24 -23.79
N ASN A 277 22.96 3.10 -23.34
CA ASN A 277 24.24 2.57 -23.80
C ASN A 277 24.13 1.60 -25.01
N ALA A 278 22.91 1.31 -25.44
CA ALA A 278 22.59 0.40 -26.53
C ALA A 278 21.18 0.68 -27.08
N HIS A 279 20.97 0.34 -28.34
CA HIS A 279 19.66 0.19 -28.95
C HIS A 279 18.98 -1.09 -28.45
N VAL A 280 17.66 -1.08 -28.36
CA VAL A 280 16.86 -2.30 -28.16
C VAL A 280 15.82 -2.39 -29.26
N VAL A 281 15.92 -3.45 -30.07
CA VAL A 281 15.11 -3.62 -31.29
C VAL A 281 14.24 -4.86 -31.18
N ALA A 282 12.95 -4.72 -31.48
CA ALA A 282 12.01 -5.83 -31.55
C ALA A 282 12.41 -6.80 -32.66
N LEU A 283 12.58 -8.09 -32.35
CA LEU A 283 12.82 -9.15 -33.34
C LEU A 283 11.51 -9.69 -33.91
N ASP A 284 10.47 -9.74 -33.08
CA ASP A 284 9.10 -10.08 -33.40
C ASP A 284 8.16 -9.06 -32.72
N ASP A 285 6.85 -9.29 -32.74
CA ASP A 285 5.89 -8.38 -32.09
C ASP A 285 6.01 -8.47 -30.56
N VAL A 286 6.43 -7.36 -29.94
CA VAL A 286 6.71 -7.27 -28.50
C VAL A 286 5.58 -6.56 -27.79
N THR A 287 5.17 -7.11 -26.63
CA THR A 287 4.29 -6.44 -25.67
C THR A 287 5.03 -6.28 -24.36
N SER A 288 4.97 -5.09 -23.75
CA SER A 288 5.70 -4.79 -22.50
C SER A 288 4.88 -3.96 -21.52
N LEU A 289 5.22 -4.04 -20.24
CA LEU A 289 4.89 -3.00 -19.27
C LEU A 289 5.98 -1.92 -19.34
N ALA A 290 5.61 -0.68 -19.60
CA ALA A 290 6.49 0.47 -19.58
C ALA A 290 6.35 1.20 -18.23
N PHE A 291 7.47 1.44 -17.55
CA PHE A 291 7.51 2.12 -16.25
C PHE A 291 8.06 3.54 -16.43
N LEU A 292 7.23 4.54 -16.15
CA LEU A 292 7.49 5.96 -16.37
C LEU A 292 7.50 6.71 -15.03
N ALA A 293 8.35 7.74 -14.94
CA ALA A 293 8.40 8.63 -13.76
C ALA A 293 7.20 9.59 -13.64
N SER A 294 6.46 9.79 -14.73
CA SER A 294 5.37 10.77 -14.81
C SER A 294 4.35 10.38 -15.88
N ASP A 295 3.09 10.74 -15.67
CA ASP A 295 2.02 10.55 -16.65
C ASP A 295 2.33 11.36 -17.92
N PRO A 296 2.44 10.73 -19.10
CA PRO A 296 2.59 11.45 -20.35
C PRO A 296 1.37 12.32 -20.70
N ALA A 297 0.19 12.03 -20.13
CA ALA A 297 -1.07 12.71 -20.42
C ALA A 297 -1.46 13.80 -19.40
N ALA A 298 -0.70 13.97 -18.31
CA ALA A 298 -1.07 14.93 -17.26
C ALA A 298 -0.71 16.38 -17.65
N VAL A 299 -1.72 17.14 -18.08
CA VAL A 299 -1.69 18.60 -18.12
C VAL A 299 -2.07 19.12 -16.72
N TYR A 300 -1.07 19.57 -15.96
CA TYR A 300 -1.13 20.32 -14.69
C TYR A 300 -2.38 20.12 -13.79
N GLY A 301 -2.20 19.42 -12.66
CA GLY A 301 -3.19 19.34 -11.59
C GLY A 301 -2.55 19.45 -10.19
N GLN A 302 -2.96 20.48 -9.46
CA GLN A 302 -2.57 20.95 -8.11
C GLN A 302 -1.54 20.13 -7.31
N VAL A 303 -0.41 20.79 -7.00
CA VAL A 303 0.54 20.39 -5.94
C VAL A 303 -0.01 20.89 -4.59
N PRO A 304 -0.44 20.04 -3.65
CA PRO A 304 -0.76 20.49 -2.31
C PRO A 304 0.52 20.88 -1.57
N ALA A 305 0.40 21.79 -0.61
CA ALA A 305 1.52 22.29 0.18
C ALA A 305 2.20 21.15 0.96
N ARG A 306 3.45 20.84 0.58
CA ARG A 306 4.34 19.86 1.24
C ARG A 306 5.12 20.56 2.35
N THR A 307 5.22 19.99 3.55
CA THR A 307 5.72 20.78 4.71
C THR A 307 6.79 20.14 5.59
N ARG A 308 6.97 18.81 5.63
CA ARG A 308 7.95 18.16 6.53
C ARG A 308 8.68 16.97 5.88
N ALA A 309 9.99 16.88 6.10
CA ALA A 309 10.85 15.79 5.64
C ALA A 309 10.95 14.67 6.69
N LEU A 310 10.81 13.42 6.25
CA LEU A 310 11.05 12.23 7.07
C LEU A 310 12.52 11.76 7.00
N PRO A 311 12.96 10.90 7.94
CA PRO A 311 14.24 10.20 7.84
C PRO A 311 14.41 9.40 6.54
N SER A 312 13.32 8.94 5.91
CA SER A 312 13.31 8.28 4.60
C SER A 312 13.56 9.23 3.42
N GLY A 313 13.49 10.54 3.63
CA GLY A 313 13.54 11.57 2.58
C GLY A 313 12.17 11.94 2.00
N ASP A 314 11.09 11.31 2.47
CA ASP A 314 9.74 11.60 1.99
C ASP A 314 9.19 12.94 2.51
N LEU A 315 8.29 13.55 1.74
CA LEU A 315 7.57 14.77 2.11
C LEU A 315 6.15 14.43 2.52
N ILE A 316 5.74 14.77 3.74
CA ILE A 316 4.39 14.51 4.22
C ILE A 316 3.52 15.77 4.21
N ASP A 317 2.20 15.57 4.09
CA ASP A 317 1.17 16.57 4.35
C ASP A 317 1.30 17.14 5.78
N ALA A 318 1.01 18.44 5.94
CA ALA A 318 1.01 19.11 7.24
C ALA A 318 0.02 18.51 8.25
N GLY A 319 -1.03 17.85 7.75
CA GLY A 319 -2.07 17.23 8.58
C GLY A 319 -1.61 15.98 9.33
N VAL A 320 -0.51 15.33 8.94
CA VAL A 320 -0.01 14.13 9.63
C VAL A 320 0.58 14.50 10.98
N THR A 321 0.06 13.87 12.03
CA THR A 321 0.50 14.10 13.41
C THR A 321 1.26 12.92 13.99
N THR A 322 1.20 11.74 13.37
CA THR A 322 1.78 10.51 13.91
C THR A 322 2.27 9.61 12.78
N CYS A 323 3.50 9.14 12.90
CA CYS A 323 4.14 8.18 11.99
C CYS A 323 4.61 7.00 12.83
N ILE A 324 4.30 5.78 12.41
CA ILE A 324 4.74 4.55 13.07
C ILE A 324 5.70 3.82 12.12
N ASP A 325 6.95 3.69 12.54
CA ASP A 325 7.91 2.80 11.88
C ASP A 325 7.51 1.34 12.16
N VAL A 326 7.18 0.64 11.10
CA VAL A 326 6.74 -0.76 11.07
C VAL A 326 7.66 -1.61 10.19
N SER A 327 8.87 -1.12 9.88
CA SER A 327 9.82 -1.77 8.97
C SER A 327 10.10 -3.23 9.33
N ASP A 328 10.18 -3.56 10.63
CA ASP A 328 10.39 -4.93 11.10
C ASP A 328 9.12 -5.82 11.02
N PHE A 329 7.97 -5.21 10.75
CA PHE A 329 6.67 -5.87 10.66
C PHE A 329 6.13 -5.93 9.23
N VAL A 330 6.86 -5.39 8.24
CA VAL A 330 6.48 -5.43 6.82
C VAL A 330 6.21 -6.85 6.35
N GLY A 331 7.02 -7.83 6.76
CA GLY A 331 6.78 -9.24 6.44
C GLY A 331 5.44 -9.78 6.96
N HIS A 332 4.95 -9.29 8.12
CA HIS A 332 3.62 -9.65 8.64
C HIS A 332 2.53 -9.01 7.78
N LYS A 333 2.67 -7.72 7.46
CA LYS A 333 1.74 -6.99 6.59
C LYS A 333 1.59 -7.68 5.24
N ILE A 334 2.69 -8.03 4.57
CA ILE A 334 2.66 -8.67 3.24
C ILE A 334 2.04 -10.08 3.30
N ARG A 335 2.32 -10.88 4.33
CA ARG A 335 1.66 -12.18 4.52
C ARG A 335 0.17 -12.05 4.82
N ALA A 336 -0.23 -11.04 5.59
CA ALA A 336 -1.65 -10.74 5.84
C ALA A 336 -2.35 -10.27 4.56
N THR A 337 -1.70 -9.44 3.73
CA THR A 337 -2.21 -9.07 2.41
C THR A 337 -2.41 -10.30 1.53
N ALA A 338 -1.47 -11.23 1.52
CA ALA A 338 -1.59 -12.48 0.75
C ALA A 338 -2.69 -13.44 1.29
N ALA A 339 -3.08 -13.31 2.56
CA ALA A 339 -4.21 -14.05 3.12
C ALA A 339 -5.55 -13.59 2.54
N HIS A 340 -5.66 -12.31 2.15
CA HIS A 340 -6.80 -11.74 1.40
C HIS A 340 -6.78 -12.14 -0.08
N ARG A 341 -6.70 -13.44 -0.37
CA ARG A 341 -6.43 -14.00 -1.70
C ARG A 341 -7.46 -13.60 -2.76
N THR A 342 -8.74 -13.43 -2.40
CA THR A 342 -9.77 -12.95 -3.32
C THR A 342 -9.49 -11.53 -3.83
N GLN A 343 -8.63 -10.77 -3.14
CA GLN A 343 -8.32 -9.34 -3.38
C GLN A 343 -6.86 -9.14 -3.80
N TYR A 344 -5.95 -9.94 -3.25
CA TYR A 344 -4.51 -9.87 -3.49
C TYR A 344 -3.94 -11.27 -3.75
N PRO A 345 -4.07 -11.79 -4.98
CA PRO A 345 -3.49 -13.08 -5.36
C PRO A 345 -1.97 -12.95 -5.57
N ILE A 346 -1.24 -12.70 -4.49
CA ILE A 346 0.20 -12.43 -4.46
C ILE A 346 0.94 -13.46 -3.61
N ASP A 347 2.23 -13.67 -3.91
CA ASP A 347 3.14 -14.47 -3.09
C ASP A 347 3.98 -13.52 -2.20
N PRO A 348 4.02 -13.72 -0.87
CA PRO A 348 4.81 -12.88 0.03
C PRO A 348 6.31 -12.76 -0.32
N GLY A 349 6.90 -13.72 -1.03
CA GLY A 349 8.32 -13.72 -1.40
C GLY A 349 8.67 -13.03 -2.72
N MET A 350 7.70 -12.37 -3.37
CA MET A 350 7.86 -11.96 -4.78
C MET A 350 8.63 -10.65 -5.02
N PHE A 351 8.73 -9.79 -4.02
CA PHE A 351 9.54 -8.57 -4.07
C PHE A 351 10.68 -8.67 -3.05
N PRO A 352 11.84 -8.04 -3.33
CA PRO A 352 12.91 -7.90 -2.34
C PRO A 352 12.41 -7.24 -1.07
N GLU A 353 12.88 -7.75 0.07
CA GLU A 353 12.52 -7.20 1.38
C GLU A 353 12.90 -5.72 1.51
N SER A 354 14.01 -5.28 0.90
CA SER A 354 14.43 -3.88 0.88
C SER A 354 13.37 -2.97 0.25
N ILE A 355 12.83 -3.35 -0.92
CA ILE A 355 11.79 -2.59 -1.61
C ILE A 355 10.50 -2.56 -0.78
N LEU A 356 10.10 -3.72 -0.25
CA LEU A 356 8.90 -3.81 0.59
C LEU A 356 9.03 -2.96 1.87
N ARG A 357 10.22 -2.93 2.48
CA ARG A 357 10.50 -2.11 3.66
C ARG A 357 10.43 -0.62 3.36
N GLU A 358 10.92 -0.18 2.20
CA GLU A 358 10.79 1.22 1.81
C GLU A 358 9.34 1.62 1.56
N MET A 359 8.57 0.79 0.87
CA MET A 359 7.18 1.10 0.51
C MET A 359 6.22 1.03 1.71
N PHE A 360 6.40 0.04 2.58
CA PHE A 360 5.43 -0.31 3.62
C PHE A 360 5.99 -0.19 5.04
N GLY A 361 7.22 0.29 5.20
CA GLY A 361 7.90 0.38 6.50
C GLY A 361 7.43 1.52 7.39
N VAL A 362 6.58 2.43 6.88
CA VAL A 362 6.00 3.51 7.70
C VAL A 362 4.51 3.61 7.43
N GLU A 363 3.72 3.70 8.50
CA GLU A 363 2.28 3.97 8.46
C GLU A 363 1.97 5.32 9.12
N TYR A 364 1.02 6.06 8.53
CA TYR A 364 0.78 7.47 8.85
C TYR A 364 -0.64 7.67 9.36
N PHE A 365 -0.75 8.52 10.37
CA PHE A 365 -2.00 8.79 11.05
C PHE A 365 -2.18 10.26 11.40
N VAL A 366 -3.44 10.69 11.44
CA VAL A 366 -3.88 11.96 12.03
C VAL A 366 -4.54 11.68 13.36
N ARG A 367 -4.01 12.24 14.44
CA ARG A 367 -4.55 12.12 15.79
C ARG A 367 -5.70 13.11 15.96
N VAL A 368 -6.88 12.58 16.22
CA VAL A 368 -8.12 13.34 16.37
C VAL A 368 -8.48 13.53 17.84
N LEU A 369 -8.24 12.49 18.66
CA LEU A 369 -8.50 12.52 20.10
C LEU A 369 -7.22 12.27 20.92
N PRO A 370 -7.07 12.96 22.07
CA PRO A 370 -7.85 14.12 22.51
C PRO A 370 -7.71 15.28 21.52
N GLU A 371 -8.70 16.16 21.50
CA GLU A 371 -8.63 17.36 20.67
C GLU A 371 -7.44 18.24 21.09
N PRO A 372 -6.81 18.96 20.15
CA PRO A 372 -5.81 19.96 20.50
C PRO A 372 -6.38 20.97 21.49
N GLU A 373 -5.58 21.36 22.49
CA GLU A 373 -5.99 22.42 23.40
C GLU A 373 -6.22 23.72 22.63
N LEU A 374 -7.33 24.39 22.93
CA LEU A 374 -7.65 25.71 22.38
C LEU A 374 -6.59 26.70 22.86
N ARG A 375 -5.69 27.10 21.95
CA ARG A 375 -4.80 28.23 22.20
C ARG A 375 -5.62 29.51 22.22
N THR A 376 -5.57 30.23 23.32
CA THR A 376 -6.29 31.49 23.52
C THR A 376 -5.46 32.72 23.13
N SER A 377 -4.19 32.51 22.74
CA SER A 377 -3.25 33.54 22.29
C SER A 377 -2.64 33.11 20.95
N LEU A 378 -2.44 34.09 20.07
CA LEU A 378 -1.74 33.90 18.79
C LEU A 378 -0.22 33.87 18.96
N PHE A 379 0.31 34.19 20.14
CA PHE A 379 1.74 34.38 20.40
C PHE A 379 2.31 33.53 21.53
N ASP A 380 1.48 32.70 22.18
CA ASP A 380 1.95 31.82 23.24
C ASP A 380 2.39 30.48 22.63
N GLU A 381 3.68 30.14 22.77
CA GLU A 381 4.29 28.88 22.30
C GLU A 381 3.82 27.66 23.09
#